data_AF-A0A536JXP9-F1
#
_entry.id   AF-A0A536JXP9-F1
#
_cell.length_a   1.000
_cell.length_b   1.000
_cell.length_c   1.000
_cell.angle_alpha   90.00
_cell.angle_beta   90.00
_cell.angle_gamma   90.00
#
_symmetry.space_group_name_H-M   'P 1'
#
loop_
_entity.id
_entity.type
_entity.pdbx_description
1 polymer ?
#
loop_
_entity_poly.entity_id
_entity_poly.type
_entity_poly.pdbx_seq_one_letter_code
_entity_poly.pdbx_strand_id
1 'polypeptide(L)'
;MGTDQVHDFNPGIDPFPAGLFWTVAIPEDSVALNLGRGTASYRLFNFAIEDYGNIGNALSDGSSVPGVVSFDVEWSGVVERATTSDTSNRFSLNLVRTGASVSWTGSSSLGSFASEAVTKVNFAQIAHETNGMFFGG
;
A
#
# COMPACT_ATOMS: atom_id res chain seq x y z
N MET A 1 -22.52 -3.95 -0.44
CA MET A 1 -21.28 -4.18 -1.20
C MET A 1 -21.57 -3.87 -2.65
N GLY A 2 -20.64 -3.21 -3.36
CA GLY A 2 -20.84 -2.87 -4.77
C GLY A 2 -20.96 -4.14 -5.61
N THR A 3 -22.04 -4.25 -6.38
CA THR A 3 -22.34 -5.42 -7.23
C THR A 3 -21.54 -5.42 -8.53
N ASP A 4 -20.82 -4.34 -8.80
CA ASP A 4 -20.23 -4.06 -10.12
C ASP A 4 -18.69 -4.21 -10.10
N GLN A 5 -18.14 -4.80 -9.04
CA GLN A 5 -16.70 -5.08 -8.95
C GLN A 5 -16.38 -6.33 -9.80
N VAL A 6 -15.48 -6.15 -10.76
CA VAL A 6 -15.05 -7.21 -11.71
C VAL A 6 -13.61 -7.68 -11.45
N HIS A 7 -12.83 -6.89 -10.70
CA HIS A 7 -11.44 -7.21 -10.34
C HIS A 7 -11.16 -6.97 -8.87
N ASP A 8 -10.25 -7.78 -8.32
CA ASP A 8 -9.72 -7.60 -6.97
C ASP A 8 -8.26 -8.07 -6.93
N PHE A 9 -7.34 -7.16 -7.26
CA PHE A 9 -5.90 -7.40 -7.23
C PHE A 9 -5.38 -7.26 -5.80
N ASN A 10 -5.09 -8.38 -5.14
CA ASN A 10 -4.53 -8.41 -3.79
C ASN A 10 -3.65 -9.65 -3.60
N PRO A 11 -2.72 -9.67 -2.63
CA PRO A 11 -1.79 -10.79 -2.47
C PRO A 11 -2.36 -11.97 -1.65
N GLY A 12 -3.67 -12.00 -1.42
CA GLY A 12 -4.30 -13.04 -0.61
C GLY A 12 -3.93 -12.96 0.87
N ILE A 13 -4.16 -14.06 1.58
CA ILE A 13 -3.78 -14.24 2.99
C ILE A 13 -2.97 -15.53 3.05
N ASP A 14 -1.64 -15.43 3.10
CA ASP A 14 -0.77 -16.61 3.12
C ASP A 14 -0.06 -16.77 4.49
N PRO A 15 -0.26 -17.88 5.21
CA PRO A 15 -1.19 -18.99 4.94
C PRO A 15 -2.63 -18.66 5.35
N PHE A 16 -3.64 -19.03 4.57
CA PHE A 16 -5.03 -18.76 4.93
C PHE A 16 -5.51 -19.71 6.05
N PRO A 17 -6.25 -19.25 7.07
CA PRO A 17 -6.62 -17.86 7.39
C PRO A 17 -5.68 -17.19 8.43
N ALA A 18 -4.53 -17.79 8.72
CA ALA A 18 -3.65 -17.38 9.83
C ALA A 18 -2.60 -16.31 9.45
N GLY A 19 -2.39 -16.08 8.15
CA GLY A 19 -1.43 -15.14 7.60
C GLY A 19 -1.84 -13.69 7.76
N LEU A 20 -0.98 -12.80 7.27
CA LEU A 20 -1.27 -11.37 7.24
C LEU A 20 -2.34 -11.07 6.18
N PHE A 21 -3.29 -10.22 6.54
CA PHE A 21 -4.36 -9.81 5.64
C PHE A 21 -3.80 -8.99 4.48
N TRP A 22 -3.90 -9.50 3.25
CA TRP A 22 -3.56 -8.79 2.01
C TRP A 22 -2.19 -8.11 2.06
N THR A 23 -1.19 -8.83 2.57
CA THR A 23 0.17 -8.34 2.76
C THR A 23 1.17 -9.25 2.07
N VAL A 24 2.13 -8.64 1.38
CA VAL A 24 3.24 -9.35 0.73
C VAL A 24 4.54 -8.56 0.89
N ALA A 25 5.66 -9.26 0.91
CA ALA A 25 6.97 -8.64 0.84
C ALA A 25 7.24 -8.10 -0.57
N ILE A 26 7.82 -6.91 -0.65
CA ILE A 26 8.28 -6.28 -1.89
C ILE A 26 9.81 -6.15 -1.86
N PRO A 27 10.49 -6.02 -3.00
CA PRO A 27 11.93 -5.75 -3.03
C PRO A 27 12.28 -4.49 -2.23
N GLU A 28 13.31 -4.52 -1.39
CA GLU A 28 13.67 -3.37 -0.55
C GLU A 28 14.02 -2.11 -1.37
N ASP A 29 14.64 -2.31 -2.53
CA ASP A 29 15.02 -1.24 -3.47
C ASP A 29 13.84 -0.63 -4.23
N SER A 30 12.63 -1.21 -4.10
CA SER A 30 11.40 -0.60 -4.62
C SER A 30 10.98 0.63 -3.83
N VAL A 31 11.54 0.87 -2.63
CA VAL A 31 11.21 2.00 -1.77
C VAL A 31 12.45 2.83 -1.48
N ALA A 32 12.33 4.16 -1.62
CA ALA A 32 13.35 5.10 -1.18
C ALA A 32 12.71 6.19 -0.31
N LEU A 33 13.31 6.49 0.85
CA LEU A 33 12.81 7.46 1.81
C LEU A 33 13.88 8.50 2.14
N ASN A 34 13.50 9.77 2.11
CA ASN A 34 14.28 10.86 2.67
C ASN A 34 13.38 11.74 3.55
N LEU A 35 13.30 11.38 4.83
CA LEU A 35 12.44 12.08 5.79
C LEU A 35 12.85 13.55 6.01
N GLY A 36 14.16 13.84 5.96
CA GLY A 36 14.70 15.19 6.09
C GLY A 36 14.22 16.10 4.96
N ARG A 37 14.20 15.60 3.73
CA ARG A 37 13.63 16.32 2.56
C ARG A 37 12.11 16.22 2.47
N GLY A 38 11.50 15.30 3.21
CA GLY A 38 10.05 15.08 3.18
C GLY A 38 9.61 14.42 1.87
N THR A 39 10.43 13.51 1.34
CA THR A 39 10.18 12.82 0.07
C THR A 39 10.29 11.31 0.23
N ALA A 40 9.49 10.56 -0.54
CA ALA A 40 9.66 9.13 -0.70
C ALA A 40 9.21 8.70 -2.10
N SER A 41 9.69 7.55 -2.57
CA SER A 41 9.22 6.89 -3.78
C SER A 41 8.94 5.42 -3.52
N TYR A 42 7.89 4.87 -4.12
CA TYR A 42 7.58 3.45 -4.17
C TYR A 42 7.33 3.05 -5.62
N ARG A 43 8.18 2.18 -6.16
CA ARG A 43 8.15 1.75 -7.56
C ARG A 43 8.21 0.24 -7.66
N LEU A 44 7.11 -0.34 -8.08
CA LEU A 44 6.97 -1.76 -8.30
C LEU A 44 6.58 -2.00 -9.75
N PHE A 45 7.26 -2.93 -10.42
CA PHE A 45 7.04 -3.18 -11.84
C PHE A 45 6.81 -4.66 -12.10
N ASN A 46 5.76 -4.95 -12.86
CA ASN A 46 5.35 -6.32 -13.24
C ASN A 46 5.34 -7.31 -12.06
N PHE A 47 4.81 -6.88 -10.93
CA PHE A 47 4.74 -7.72 -9.74
C PHE A 47 3.58 -8.70 -9.86
N ALA A 48 3.89 -9.98 -9.68
CA ALA A 48 2.89 -11.04 -9.67
C ALA A 48 1.95 -10.87 -8.48
N ILE A 49 0.65 -10.94 -8.75
CA ILE A 49 -0.40 -10.83 -7.74
C ILE A 49 -1.56 -11.72 -8.15
N GLU A 50 -2.52 -11.91 -7.27
CA GLU A 50 -3.75 -12.62 -7.58
C GLU A 50 -4.85 -11.63 -7.96
N ASP A 51 -5.75 -12.06 -8.83
CA ASP A 51 -7.01 -11.35 -9.12
C ASP A 51 -8.18 -12.25 -8.73
N TYR A 52 -8.85 -11.89 -7.63
CA TYR A 52 -9.99 -12.63 -7.09
C TYR A 52 -11.33 -12.18 -7.69
N GLY A 53 -11.34 -11.20 -8.60
CA GLY A 53 -12.53 -10.66 -9.25
C GLY A 53 -13.41 -9.79 -8.35
N ASN A 54 -13.74 -10.24 -7.13
CA ASN A 54 -14.50 -9.43 -6.19
C ASN A 54 -14.07 -9.66 -4.73
N ILE A 55 -14.35 -8.66 -3.90
CA ILE A 55 -13.97 -8.64 -2.48
C ILE A 55 -14.54 -9.82 -1.69
N GLY A 56 -15.76 -10.27 -1.99
CA GLY A 56 -16.39 -11.39 -1.28
C GLY A 56 -15.59 -12.69 -1.46
N ASN A 57 -15.13 -12.94 -2.68
CA ASN A 57 -14.27 -14.07 -3.02
C ASN A 57 -12.86 -13.94 -2.41
N ALA A 58 -12.27 -12.74 -2.45
CA ALA A 58 -10.96 -12.46 -1.87
C ALA A 58 -10.92 -12.69 -0.35
N LEU A 59 -11.96 -12.27 0.39
CA LEU A 59 -12.04 -12.42 1.84
C LEU A 59 -12.07 -13.88 2.31
N SER A 60 -12.52 -14.79 1.46
CA SER A 60 -12.56 -16.23 1.74
C SER A 60 -11.36 -17.00 1.18
N ASP A 61 -10.36 -16.30 0.62
CA ASP A 61 -9.28 -16.92 -0.15
C ASP A 61 -9.83 -17.88 -1.23
N GLY A 62 -10.82 -17.39 -1.99
CA GLY A 62 -11.50 -18.17 -3.01
C GLY A 62 -10.67 -18.34 -4.29
N SER A 63 -11.31 -18.76 -5.38
CA SER A 63 -10.60 -18.96 -6.65
C SER A 63 -10.06 -17.65 -7.19
N SER A 64 -8.77 -17.59 -7.49
CA SER A 64 -8.10 -16.47 -8.16
C SER A 64 -7.64 -16.84 -9.56
N VAL A 65 -7.30 -15.83 -10.36
CA VAL A 65 -6.46 -15.99 -11.56
C VAL A 65 -5.15 -15.23 -11.39
N PRO A 66 -4.07 -15.62 -12.08
CA PRO A 66 -2.83 -14.85 -12.07
C PRO A 66 -3.03 -13.44 -12.62
N GLY A 67 -2.52 -12.45 -11.90
CA GLY A 67 -2.49 -11.05 -12.27
C GLY A 67 -1.09 -10.46 -12.15
N VAL A 68 -0.94 -9.26 -12.70
CA VAL A 68 0.30 -8.48 -12.63
C VAL A 68 -0.05 -7.02 -12.37
N VAL A 69 0.66 -6.40 -11.43
CA VAL A 69 0.50 -4.98 -11.09
C VAL A 69 1.81 -4.21 -11.20
N SER A 70 1.71 -2.93 -11.53
CA SER A 70 2.81 -1.98 -11.40
C SER A 70 2.32 -0.74 -10.66
N PHE A 71 3.15 -0.21 -9.76
CA PHE A 71 2.89 1.00 -8.98
C PHE A 71 4.05 1.97 -9.15
N ASP A 72 3.73 3.25 -9.32
CA ASP A 72 4.67 4.35 -9.19
C ASP A 72 4.03 5.41 -8.30
N VAL A 73 4.56 5.54 -7.09
CA VAL A 73 4.07 6.47 -6.07
C VAL A 73 5.20 7.37 -5.61
N GLU A 74 4.94 8.68 -5.61
CA GLU A 74 5.91 9.69 -5.20
C GLU A 74 5.28 10.59 -4.15
N TRP A 75 5.91 10.68 -2.98
CA TRP A 75 5.56 11.61 -1.90
C TRP A 75 6.46 12.83 -1.98
N SER A 76 5.86 14.02 -1.98
CA SER A 76 6.61 15.29 -1.97
C SER A 76 5.69 16.46 -1.61
N GLY A 77 6.24 17.67 -1.52
CA GLY A 77 5.47 18.86 -1.15
C GLY A 77 5.05 18.83 0.31
N VAL A 78 6.03 18.99 1.20
CA VAL A 78 5.80 19.03 2.65
C VAL A 78 4.73 20.06 2.99
N VAL A 79 3.67 19.60 3.65
CA VAL A 79 2.60 20.47 4.16
C VAL A 79 2.79 20.73 5.65
N GLU A 80 3.22 19.72 6.39
CA GLU A 80 3.35 19.79 7.84
C GLU A 80 4.35 18.75 8.36
N ARG A 81 4.98 19.08 9.50
CA ARG A 81 5.82 18.15 10.26
C ARG A 81 5.31 18.13 11.69
N ALA A 82 5.22 16.95 12.28
CA ALA A 82 4.90 16.80 13.69
C ALA A 82 5.66 15.64 14.31
N THR A 83 5.64 15.62 15.63
CA THR A 83 6.26 14.57 16.43
C THR A 83 5.31 14.20 17.55
N THR A 84 5.20 12.92 17.84
CA THR A 84 4.51 12.41 19.03
C THR A 84 5.35 11.34 19.69
N SER A 85 5.24 11.21 21.01
CA SER A 85 6.03 10.25 21.79
C SER A 85 5.27 9.79 23.02
N ASP A 86 5.47 8.54 23.39
CA ASP A 86 5.04 7.97 24.66
C ASP A 86 6.25 7.33 25.34
N THR A 87 6.75 8.01 26.36
CA THR A 87 7.95 7.59 27.10
C THR A 87 7.73 6.31 27.91
N SER A 88 6.51 6.07 28.39
CA SER A 88 6.17 4.86 29.15
C SER A 88 6.29 3.62 28.28
N ASN A 89 5.89 3.74 27.01
CA ASN A 89 5.97 2.70 26.01
C ASN A 89 7.23 2.81 25.12
N ARG A 90 8.17 3.71 25.43
CA ARG A 90 9.39 4.00 24.64
C ARG A 90 9.11 4.26 23.15
N PHE A 91 7.92 4.76 22.84
CA PHE A 91 7.45 5.02 21.49
C PHE A 91 7.82 6.44 21.05
N SER A 92 8.26 6.59 19.82
CA SER A 92 8.37 7.91 19.17
C SER A 92 8.03 7.82 17.69
N LEU A 93 7.38 8.87 17.18
CA LEU A 93 6.95 8.99 15.80
C LEU A 93 7.28 10.38 15.29
N ASN A 94 8.06 10.43 14.21
CA ASN A 94 8.35 11.66 13.46
C ASN A 94 7.61 11.59 12.13
N LEU A 95 6.64 12.47 11.93
CA LEU A 95 5.76 12.45 10.78
C LEU A 95 5.95 13.67 9.89
N VAL A 96 5.82 13.44 8.59
CA VAL A 96 5.82 14.48 7.56
C VAL A 96 4.60 14.26 6.70
N ARG A 97 3.64 15.18 6.79
CA ARG A 97 2.49 15.20 5.89
C ARG A 97 2.90 15.86 4.59
N THR A 98 2.56 15.22 3.49
CA THR A 98 2.96 15.62 2.13
C THR A 98 1.75 15.61 1.19
N GLY A 99 1.97 16.00 -0.06
CA GLY A 99 1.18 15.46 -1.16
C GLY A 99 1.75 14.12 -1.64
N ALA A 100 1.05 13.48 -2.58
CA ALA A 100 1.62 12.40 -3.37
C ALA A 100 1.03 12.38 -4.79
N SER A 101 1.72 11.69 -5.70
CA SER A 101 1.19 11.27 -7.00
C SER A 101 1.20 9.74 -7.06
N VAL A 102 0.14 9.17 -7.61
CA VAL A 102 -0.01 7.72 -7.79
C VAL A 102 -0.34 7.43 -9.25
N SER A 103 0.48 6.59 -9.89
CA SER A 103 0.19 5.90 -11.13
C SER A 103 0.21 4.40 -10.86
N TRP A 104 -0.71 3.67 -11.47
CA TRP A 104 -0.72 2.21 -11.36
C TRP A 104 -1.32 1.55 -12.60
N THR A 105 -0.92 0.31 -12.82
CA THR A 105 -1.53 -0.59 -13.79
C THR A 105 -1.79 -1.95 -13.17
N GLY A 106 -2.81 -2.64 -13.65
CA GLY A 106 -3.13 -4.01 -13.28
C GLY A 106 -3.67 -4.77 -14.48
N SER A 107 -3.25 -6.01 -14.66
CA SER A 107 -3.77 -6.88 -15.72
C SER A 107 -3.90 -8.32 -15.25
N SER A 108 -4.92 -8.99 -15.77
CA SER A 108 -5.15 -10.43 -15.62
C SER A 108 -5.85 -10.95 -16.87
N SER A 109 -6.19 -12.24 -16.90
CA SER A 109 -7.05 -12.79 -17.95
C SER A 109 -8.47 -12.20 -17.98
N LEU A 110 -8.88 -11.50 -16.90
CA LEU A 110 -10.21 -10.89 -16.79
C LEU A 110 -10.27 -9.48 -17.40
N GLY A 111 -9.12 -8.81 -17.59
CA GLY A 111 -9.10 -7.41 -18.03
C GLY A 111 -7.79 -6.68 -17.71
N SER A 112 -7.73 -5.39 -18.06
CA SER A 112 -6.59 -4.53 -17.79
C SER A 112 -7.04 -3.12 -17.40
N PHE A 113 -6.33 -2.53 -16.45
CA PHE A 113 -6.61 -1.23 -15.86
C PHE A 113 -5.34 -0.40 -15.80
N ALA A 114 -5.50 0.90 -15.98
CA ALA A 114 -4.46 1.87 -15.80
C ALA A 114 -5.06 3.15 -15.21
N SER A 115 -4.28 3.87 -14.41
CA SER A 115 -4.63 5.24 -14.03
C SER A 115 -4.56 6.16 -15.25
N GLU A 116 -5.67 6.84 -15.58
CA GLU A 116 -5.78 7.75 -16.73
C GLU A 116 -5.09 9.13 -16.51
N ALA A 117 -4.72 9.47 -15.27
CA ALA A 117 -3.97 10.69 -14.91
C ALA A 117 -3.32 10.54 -13.51
N VAL A 118 -2.54 11.53 -13.05
CA VAL A 118 -2.07 11.60 -11.64
C VAL A 118 -3.29 11.61 -10.72
N THR A 119 -3.46 10.52 -9.97
CA THR A 119 -4.62 10.29 -9.10
C THR A 119 -4.75 11.41 -8.07
N LYS A 120 -5.99 11.86 -7.79
CA LYS A 120 -6.25 12.82 -6.70
C LYS A 120 -5.94 12.16 -5.35
N VAL A 121 -4.89 12.66 -4.70
CA VAL A 121 -4.50 12.21 -3.36
C VAL A 121 -5.18 13.08 -2.30
N ASN A 122 -6.00 12.47 -1.46
CA ASN A 122 -6.69 13.17 -0.36
C ASN A 122 -5.80 13.29 0.89
N PHE A 123 -4.86 12.36 1.07
CA PHE A 123 -3.94 12.31 2.20
C PHE A 123 -2.66 11.57 1.81
N ALA A 124 -1.51 12.08 2.25
CA ALA A 124 -0.23 11.42 2.10
C ALA A 124 0.68 11.78 3.30
N GLN A 125 1.39 10.78 3.80
CA GLN A 125 2.30 10.93 4.93
C GLN A 125 3.44 9.94 4.79
N ILE A 126 4.62 10.38 5.23
CA ILE A 126 5.78 9.52 5.48
C ILE A 126 6.21 9.72 6.93
N ALA A 127 6.74 8.68 7.56
CA ALA A 127 7.12 8.74 8.96
C ALA A 127 8.31 7.84 9.27
N HIS A 128 8.97 8.15 10.39
CA HIS A 128 9.88 7.25 11.06
C HIS A 128 9.34 6.99 12.47
N GLU A 129 9.12 5.72 12.76
CA GLU A 129 8.64 5.23 14.03
C GLU A 129 9.73 4.45 14.75
N THR A 130 9.75 4.51 16.08
CA THR A 130 10.61 3.68 16.92
C THR A 130 9.78 3.04 18.02
N ASN A 131 10.01 1.75 18.25
CA ASN A 131 9.31 0.91 19.22
C ASN A 131 7.79 0.85 19.00
N GLY A 132 7.39 0.62 17.74
CA GLY A 132 6.03 0.33 17.32
C GLY A 132 5.48 -0.97 17.89
N MET A 133 5.15 -0.98 19.18
CA MET A 133 4.17 -1.92 19.67
C MET A 133 2.81 -1.25 19.47
N PHE A 134 1.90 -1.88 18.71
CA PHE A 134 0.48 -1.52 18.77
C PHE A 134 0.12 -1.38 20.24
N PHE A 135 -0.38 -0.21 20.66
CA PHE A 135 -0.80 0.02 22.04
C PHE A 135 -1.62 -1.20 22.48
N GLY A 136 -1.19 -1.85 23.58
CA GLY A 136 -1.73 -3.13 24.01
C GLY A 136 -3.26 -3.16 23.97
N GLY A 137 -3.80 -4.26 23.41
CA GLY A 137 -5.22 -4.45 23.11
C GLY A 137 -6.16 -4.48 24.31
#